data_AF-A0A522MNV4-F1
#
_entry.id   AF-A0A522MNV4-F1
#
_cell.length_a   1.000
_cell.length_b   1.000
_cell.length_c   1.000
_cell.angle_alpha   90.00
_cell.angle_beta   90.00
_cell.angle_gamma   90.00
#
_symmetry.space_group_name_H-M   'P 1'
#
loop_
_entity.id
_entity.type
_entity.pdbx_description
1 polymer ?
#
loop_
_entity_poly.entity_id
_entity_poly.type
_entity_poly.pdbx_seq_one_letter_code
_entity_poly.pdbx_strand_id
1 'polypeptide(L)'
;MSGDTYAAAALLAADTTARIILVKDTRATGQYADKSGLIQKIYGESGVMGRVHVFDITSGDLRVNDFWQLYKDAYATHRAAPQRGPTNASKLYYDRMPVGWPRSITAVTGLLASKWETDPDGTSAAIAIAWKIGKLPTEQKFALYGYMGRKFQKNNFDIKPNIVVLWSRQSGKRGGAHPELDSSYAGIRQLARAFMAYGKPVTVLLAGDERNDKLNDFANLPGMDDVISVSDMWEDPVWKEQFGSAKFLAQFAFYKYLAEEYNVIHIGMRSGMLESMALLGMKTFYLEGAGSGSSGRMVGFSKAGITYSRIVIGEAPGITGRISEQRKLYTSEVLNERIDQRARVHWDRNGFWDLFGDSDSSNWAAVSYAKADLLGSPRRDSSYYRTDQWAELAKDMASMRGFTKKDVTNIFDAVGPLLKDA
;
A
#
# COMPACT_ATOMS: atom_id res chain seq x y z
N MET A 1 -5.52 -10.26 -5.59
CA MET A 1 -5.47 -8.92 -4.96
C MET A 1 -5.22 -9.09 -3.47
N SER A 2 -4.27 -8.36 -2.88
CA SER A 2 -3.88 -8.48 -1.45
C SER A 2 -4.13 -7.22 -0.62
N GLY A 3 -4.46 -6.07 -1.24
CA GLY A 3 -4.70 -4.82 -0.52
C GLY A 3 -5.94 -4.87 0.35
N ASP A 4 -7.05 -5.38 -0.21
CA ASP A 4 -8.36 -5.36 0.44
C ASP A 4 -8.51 -6.45 1.51
N THR A 5 -7.52 -7.32 1.68
CA THR A 5 -7.54 -8.42 2.66
C THR A 5 -7.69 -7.89 4.08
N TYR A 6 -7.00 -6.81 4.44
CA TYR A 6 -7.09 -6.30 5.81
C TYR A 6 -8.35 -5.50 6.08
N ALA A 7 -8.80 -4.68 5.12
CA ALA A 7 -10.10 -4.03 5.19
C ALA A 7 -11.23 -5.08 5.30
N ALA A 8 -11.10 -6.22 4.62
CA ALA A 8 -12.06 -7.33 4.70
C ALA A 8 -12.04 -8.02 6.06
N ALA A 9 -10.85 -8.30 6.60
CA ALA A 9 -10.71 -8.84 7.95
C ALA A 9 -11.31 -7.89 9.00
N ALA A 10 -11.11 -6.58 8.84
CA ALA A 10 -11.65 -5.54 9.72
C ALA A 10 -13.18 -5.40 9.59
N LEU A 11 -13.72 -5.41 8.38
CA LEU A 11 -15.17 -5.40 8.16
C LEU A 11 -15.82 -6.64 8.77
N LEU A 12 -15.23 -7.81 8.57
CA LEU A 12 -15.68 -9.01 9.27
C LEU A 12 -15.60 -8.78 10.78
N ALA A 13 -14.47 -8.36 11.34
CA ALA A 13 -14.37 -8.11 12.78
C ALA A 13 -15.50 -7.22 13.33
N ALA A 14 -15.77 -6.10 12.66
CA ALA A 14 -16.76 -5.12 13.08
C ALA A 14 -18.22 -5.55 12.80
N ASP A 15 -18.48 -6.29 11.72
CA ASP A 15 -19.81 -6.71 11.30
C ASP A 15 -20.00 -8.22 11.41
N THR A 16 -20.74 -8.64 12.43
CA THR A 16 -21.07 -10.05 12.68
C THR A 16 -22.00 -10.66 11.65
N THR A 17 -22.67 -9.85 10.83
CA THR A 17 -23.54 -10.29 9.73
C THR A 17 -22.78 -10.45 8.41
N ALA A 18 -21.64 -9.75 8.25
CA ALA A 18 -20.83 -9.84 7.04
C ALA A 18 -20.25 -11.25 6.84
N ARG A 19 -20.21 -11.68 5.57
CA ARG A 19 -19.65 -12.97 5.14
C ARG A 19 -18.82 -12.75 3.89
N ILE A 20 -17.77 -13.56 3.70
CA ILE A 20 -16.91 -13.50 2.52
C ILE A 20 -16.89 -14.86 1.83
N ILE A 21 -16.90 -14.84 0.51
CA ILE A 21 -16.61 -16.00 -0.33
C ILE A 21 -15.19 -15.82 -0.89
N LEU A 22 -14.32 -16.77 -0.59
CA LEU A 22 -12.95 -16.82 -1.08
C LEU A 22 -12.84 -17.94 -2.12
N VAL A 23 -12.64 -17.57 -3.38
CA VAL A 23 -12.44 -18.53 -4.47
C VAL A 23 -10.96 -18.91 -4.54
N LYS A 24 -10.68 -20.21 -4.44
CA LYS A 24 -9.33 -20.80 -4.55
C LYS A 24 -9.17 -21.46 -5.91
N ASP A 25 -8.15 -21.05 -6.66
CA ASP A 25 -7.82 -21.60 -7.97
C ASP A 25 -6.30 -21.75 -8.14
N THR A 26 -5.75 -22.91 -7.75
CA THR A 26 -4.28 -23.11 -7.78
C THR A 26 -3.69 -23.19 -9.18
N ARG A 27 -4.53 -23.22 -10.22
CA ARG A 27 -4.09 -23.18 -11.63
C ARG A 27 -3.83 -21.76 -12.10
N ALA A 28 -4.32 -20.75 -11.37
CA ALA A 28 -4.07 -19.36 -11.71
C ALA A 28 -2.58 -19.05 -11.55
N THR A 29 -2.01 -18.32 -12.51
CA THR A 29 -0.57 -18.00 -12.56
C THR A 29 -0.33 -16.48 -12.66
N GLY A 30 0.94 -16.07 -12.53
CA GLY A 30 1.35 -14.68 -12.65
C GLY A 30 0.70 -13.77 -11.60
N GLN A 31 0.21 -12.60 -12.02
CA GLN A 31 -0.47 -11.64 -11.12
C GLN A 31 -1.79 -12.17 -10.52
N TYR A 32 -2.35 -13.21 -11.13
CA TYR A 32 -3.57 -13.89 -10.70
C TYR A 32 -3.28 -15.14 -9.88
N ALA A 33 -2.01 -15.44 -9.58
CA ALA A 33 -1.64 -16.61 -8.78
C ALA A 33 -2.46 -16.70 -7.49
N ASP A 34 -2.83 -17.93 -7.12
CA ASP A 34 -3.64 -18.17 -5.93
C ASP A 34 -2.98 -17.61 -4.67
N LYS A 35 -3.73 -16.74 -3.98
CA LYS A 35 -3.34 -16.17 -2.68
C LYS A 35 -4.25 -16.64 -1.56
N SER A 36 -5.13 -17.62 -1.83
CA SER A 36 -6.12 -18.07 -0.87
C SER A 36 -5.51 -18.56 0.44
N GLY A 37 -4.39 -19.29 0.40
CA GLY A 37 -3.70 -19.76 1.61
C GLY A 37 -3.18 -18.62 2.50
N LEU A 38 -2.63 -17.57 1.90
CA LEU A 38 -2.18 -16.38 2.65
C LEU A 38 -3.37 -15.62 3.26
N ILE A 39 -4.45 -15.45 2.48
CA ILE A 39 -5.67 -14.76 2.94
C ILE A 39 -6.32 -15.53 4.10
N GLN A 40 -6.44 -16.85 3.97
CA GLN A 40 -6.97 -17.72 5.04
C GLN A 40 -6.11 -17.64 6.31
N LYS A 41 -4.78 -17.60 6.17
CA LYS A 41 -3.90 -17.42 7.32
C LYS A 41 -4.18 -16.09 8.05
N ILE A 42 -4.28 -14.98 7.31
CA ILE A 42 -4.60 -13.66 7.89
C ILE A 42 -5.96 -13.70 8.59
N TYR A 43 -6.99 -14.23 7.94
CA TYR A 43 -8.33 -14.33 8.53
C TYR A 43 -8.40 -15.26 9.74
N GLY A 44 -7.59 -16.32 9.75
CA GLY A 44 -7.45 -17.25 10.87
C GLY A 44 -6.85 -16.56 12.09
N GLU A 45 -5.76 -15.84 11.88
CA GLU A 45 -5.12 -15.04 12.93
C GLU A 45 -6.08 -13.96 13.46
N SER A 46 -6.76 -13.24 12.57
CA SER A 46 -7.77 -12.22 12.92
C SER A 46 -9.06 -12.78 13.55
N GLY A 47 -9.19 -14.09 13.76
CA GLY A 47 -10.36 -14.69 14.40
C GLY A 47 -11.66 -14.59 13.59
N VAL A 48 -11.58 -14.34 12.28
CA VAL A 48 -12.77 -14.11 11.42
C VAL A 48 -13.11 -15.28 10.50
N MET A 49 -12.34 -16.38 10.54
CA MET A 49 -12.52 -17.53 9.64
C MET A 49 -13.90 -18.18 9.68
N GLY A 50 -14.60 -18.14 10.81
CA GLY A 50 -15.98 -18.66 10.91
C GLY A 50 -16.98 -17.96 9.97
N ARG A 51 -16.57 -16.88 9.29
CA ARG A 51 -17.36 -16.10 8.34
C ARG A 51 -16.83 -16.12 6.91
N VAL A 52 -15.85 -16.99 6.65
CA VAL A 52 -15.18 -17.11 5.37
C VAL A 52 -15.54 -18.45 4.75
N HIS A 53 -16.25 -18.42 3.63
CA HIS A 53 -16.57 -19.59 2.84
C HIS A 53 -15.55 -19.77 1.74
N VAL A 54 -14.75 -20.84 1.80
CA VAL A 54 -13.75 -21.13 0.77
C VAL A 54 -14.39 -22.00 -0.32
N PHE A 55 -14.36 -21.54 -1.56
CA PHE A 55 -14.84 -22.27 -2.72
C PHE A 55 -13.65 -22.71 -3.57
N ASP A 56 -13.32 -24.00 -3.53
CA ASP A 56 -12.18 -24.57 -4.25
C ASP A 56 -12.58 -25.05 -5.66
N ILE A 57 -12.07 -24.36 -6.68
CA ILE A 57 -12.34 -24.65 -8.09
C ILE A 57 -11.18 -25.40 -8.77
N THR A 58 -10.16 -25.79 -7.99
CA THR A 58 -8.91 -26.36 -8.51
C THR A 58 -9.10 -27.64 -9.33
N SER A 59 -10.09 -28.47 -8.96
CA SER A 59 -10.30 -29.80 -9.55
C SER A 59 -11.43 -29.89 -10.58
N GLY A 60 -11.88 -28.77 -11.16
CA GLY A 60 -12.97 -28.78 -12.14
C GLY A 60 -12.73 -27.83 -13.30
N ASP A 61 -13.50 -27.95 -14.37
CA ASP A 61 -13.35 -27.08 -15.56
C ASP A 61 -13.78 -25.63 -15.31
N LEU A 62 -14.43 -25.39 -14.17
CA LEU A 62 -14.86 -24.06 -13.74
C LEU A 62 -13.65 -23.14 -13.54
N ARG A 63 -13.60 -22.04 -14.27
CA ARG A 63 -12.67 -20.93 -14.02
C ARG A 63 -13.33 -19.90 -13.09
N VAL A 64 -12.52 -19.00 -12.53
CA VAL A 64 -13.01 -17.91 -11.66
C VAL A 64 -14.10 -17.07 -12.35
N ASN A 65 -13.96 -16.80 -13.65
CA ASN A 65 -14.97 -16.06 -14.41
C ASN A 65 -16.29 -16.83 -14.55
N ASP A 66 -16.22 -18.14 -14.77
CA ASP A 66 -17.41 -18.99 -14.86
C ASP A 66 -18.12 -19.04 -13.50
N PHE A 67 -17.37 -19.13 -12.41
CA PHE A 67 -17.92 -19.02 -11.06
C PHE A 67 -18.67 -17.70 -10.87
N TRP A 68 -18.08 -16.57 -11.26
CA TRP A 68 -18.73 -15.26 -11.14
C TRP A 68 -19.99 -15.15 -12.01
N GLN A 69 -19.97 -15.72 -13.21
CA GLN A 69 -21.13 -15.70 -14.09
C GLN A 69 -22.26 -16.57 -13.50
N LEU A 70 -21.96 -17.79 -13.07
CA LEU A 70 -22.92 -18.66 -12.38
C LEU A 70 -23.53 -18.00 -11.14
N TYR A 71 -22.71 -17.27 -10.39
CA TYR A 71 -23.18 -16.57 -9.20
C TYR A 71 -24.08 -15.37 -9.55
N LYS A 72 -23.70 -14.58 -10.57
CA LYS A 72 -24.55 -13.49 -11.10
C LYS A 72 -25.90 -14.02 -11.57
N ASP A 73 -25.89 -15.14 -12.31
CA ASP A 73 -27.10 -15.76 -12.86
C ASP A 73 -27.99 -16.34 -11.74
N ALA A 74 -27.40 -17.01 -10.75
CA ALA A 74 -28.12 -17.49 -9.57
C ALA A 74 -28.80 -16.33 -8.83
N TYR A 75 -28.09 -15.22 -8.63
CA TYR A 75 -28.68 -14.03 -8.01
C TYR A 75 -29.83 -13.43 -8.84
N ALA A 76 -29.61 -13.21 -10.14
CA ALA A 76 -30.61 -12.60 -11.03
C ALA A 76 -31.90 -13.43 -11.10
N THR A 77 -31.80 -14.73 -10.84
CA THR A 77 -32.91 -15.68 -10.86
C THR A 77 -33.45 -16.02 -9.47
N HIS A 78 -32.96 -15.36 -8.41
CA HIS A 78 -33.27 -15.68 -7.00
C HIS A 78 -33.05 -17.16 -6.64
N ARG A 79 -32.12 -17.82 -7.32
CA ARG A 79 -31.67 -19.19 -7.02
C ARG A 79 -30.49 -19.14 -6.05
N ALA A 80 -30.31 -20.18 -5.25
CA ALA A 80 -29.15 -20.25 -4.37
C ALA A 80 -27.83 -20.41 -5.17
N ALA A 81 -26.72 -19.95 -4.60
CA ALA A 81 -25.42 -20.02 -5.25
C ALA A 81 -24.82 -21.43 -5.26
N PRO A 82 -23.84 -21.69 -6.15
CA PRO A 82 -23.13 -22.96 -6.23
C PRO A 82 -22.47 -23.40 -4.90
N GLN A 83 -22.82 -24.58 -4.39
CA GLN A 83 -21.92 -25.37 -3.54
C GLN A 83 -21.47 -26.64 -4.26
N ARG A 84 -20.19 -26.99 -4.09
CA ARG A 84 -19.60 -28.18 -4.70
C ARG A 84 -19.89 -29.38 -3.78
N GLY A 85 -20.68 -30.34 -4.26
CA GLY A 85 -20.89 -31.60 -3.55
C GLY A 85 -19.61 -32.44 -3.47
N PRO A 86 -19.51 -33.38 -2.51
CA PRO A 86 -18.31 -34.17 -2.24
C PRO A 86 -17.92 -35.15 -3.36
N THR A 87 -18.74 -35.33 -4.40
CA THR A 87 -18.48 -36.26 -5.50
C THR A 87 -18.84 -35.63 -6.85
N ASN A 88 -17.83 -35.52 -7.73
CA ASN A 88 -17.91 -35.33 -9.18
C ASN A 88 -18.93 -34.30 -9.71
N ALA A 89 -18.48 -33.06 -9.86
CA ALA A 89 -18.79 -32.08 -10.92
C ALA A 89 -20.24 -31.81 -11.41
N SER A 90 -21.31 -32.41 -10.87
CA SER A 90 -22.61 -32.39 -11.58
C SER A 90 -23.87 -32.24 -10.73
N LYS A 91 -23.78 -32.00 -9.41
CA LYS A 91 -24.97 -31.66 -8.61
C LYS A 91 -24.73 -30.46 -7.70
N LEU A 92 -25.24 -29.31 -8.14
CA LEU A 92 -25.36 -28.07 -7.39
C LEU A 92 -26.61 -28.16 -6.52
N TYR A 93 -26.45 -28.17 -5.20
CA TYR A 93 -27.58 -28.07 -4.25
C TYR A 93 -27.71 -26.64 -3.71
N TYR A 94 -28.95 -26.23 -3.45
CA TYR A 94 -29.36 -24.85 -3.21
C TYR A 94 -29.60 -24.60 -1.71
N ASP A 95 -28.86 -23.68 -1.10
CA ASP A 95 -29.14 -23.20 0.27
C ASP A 95 -29.45 -21.70 0.30
N ARG A 96 -30.48 -21.30 1.06
CA ARG A 96 -31.03 -19.93 1.02
C ARG A 96 -29.96 -18.90 1.41
N MET A 97 -29.59 -18.03 0.47
CA MET A 97 -28.69 -16.92 0.76
C MET A 97 -29.43 -15.83 1.55
N PRO A 98 -28.78 -15.19 2.54
CA PRO A 98 -29.32 -13.98 3.14
C PRO A 98 -29.59 -12.94 2.05
N VAL A 99 -30.69 -12.21 2.19
CA VAL A 99 -31.13 -11.21 1.23
C VAL A 99 -30.05 -10.11 1.11
N GLY A 100 -29.29 -10.11 0.01
CA GLY A 100 -28.26 -9.11 -0.30
C GLY A 100 -27.32 -9.56 -1.42
N TRP A 101 -26.93 -8.63 -2.31
CA TRP A 101 -26.01 -8.93 -3.42
C TRP A 101 -24.59 -9.21 -2.89
N PRO A 102 -23.85 -10.22 -3.40
CA PRO A 102 -22.41 -10.32 -3.16
C PRO A 102 -21.73 -9.07 -3.74
N ARG A 103 -21.19 -8.20 -2.89
CA ARG A 103 -20.44 -7.06 -3.39
C ARG A 103 -19.03 -7.49 -3.78
N SER A 104 -18.46 -6.81 -4.78
CA SER A 104 -17.04 -6.95 -5.08
C SER A 104 -16.22 -6.69 -3.81
N ILE A 105 -15.12 -7.42 -3.62
CA ILE A 105 -14.22 -7.21 -2.48
C ILE A 105 -13.73 -5.75 -2.40
N THR A 106 -13.68 -5.05 -3.53
CA THR A 106 -13.32 -3.62 -3.59
C THR A 106 -14.32 -2.70 -2.87
N ALA A 107 -15.57 -3.15 -2.67
CA ALA A 107 -16.60 -2.40 -1.95
C ALA A 107 -16.44 -2.45 -0.43
N VAL A 108 -15.62 -3.39 0.08
CA VAL A 108 -15.37 -3.56 1.52
C VAL A 108 -14.87 -2.27 2.17
N THR A 109 -13.97 -1.55 1.50
CA THR A 109 -13.47 -0.26 2.00
C THR A 109 -14.61 0.74 2.23
N GLY A 110 -15.56 0.84 1.30
CA GLY A 110 -16.71 1.74 1.46
C GLY A 110 -17.67 1.29 2.55
N LEU A 111 -17.92 -0.02 2.67
CA LEU A 111 -18.75 -0.59 3.74
C LEU A 111 -18.14 -0.35 5.12
N LEU A 112 -16.84 -0.57 5.26
CA LEU A 112 -16.12 -0.36 6.51
C LEU A 112 -16.10 1.13 6.88
N ALA A 113 -15.87 2.02 5.91
CA ALA A 113 -15.94 3.47 6.12
C ALA A 113 -17.32 3.90 6.66
N SER A 114 -18.41 3.45 6.01
CA SER A 114 -19.78 3.76 6.46
C SER A 114 -20.07 3.23 7.87
N LYS A 115 -19.56 2.04 8.19
CA LYS A 115 -19.70 1.50 9.55
C LYS A 115 -18.91 2.33 10.57
N TRP A 116 -17.70 2.73 10.22
CA TRP A 116 -16.86 3.59 11.04
C TRP A 116 -17.49 4.97 11.29
N GLU A 117 -18.13 5.56 10.27
CA GLU A 117 -18.88 6.82 10.42
C GLU A 117 -20.02 6.71 11.42
N THR A 118 -20.67 5.54 11.47
CA THR A 118 -21.84 5.30 12.32
C THR A 118 -21.44 5.03 13.77
N ASP A 119 -20.37 4.26 13.98
CA ASP A 119 -19.90 3.83 15.29
C ASP A 119 -18.36 3.66 15.27
N PRO A 120 -17.59 4.77 15.36
CA PRO A 120 -16.14 4.73 15.22
C PRO A 120 -15.48 3.96 16.37
N ASP A 121 -15.93 4.20 17.60
CA ASP A 121 -15.36 3.58 18.80
C ASP A 121 -15.68 2.08 18.86
N GLY A 122 -16.94 1.69 18.61
CA GLY A 122 -17.32 0.28 18.58
C GLY A 122 -16.69 -0.48 17.41
N THR A 123 -16.58 0.14 16.24
CA THR A 123 -15.88 -0.44 15.07
C THR A 123 -14.40 -0.66 15.37
N SER A 124 -13.70 0.36 15.88
CA SER A 124 -12.29 0.28 16.26
C SER A 124 -12.04 -0.76 17.35
N ALA A 125 -12.87 -0.78 18.39
CA ALA A 125 -12.79 -1.75 19.48
C ALA A 125 -13.01 -3.19 18.99
N ALA A 126 -14.01 -3.42 18.11
CA ALA A 126 -14.26 -4.74 17.55
C ALA A 126 -13.08 -5.25 16.72
N ILE A 127 -12.44 -4.39 15.94
CA ILE A 127 -11.22 -4.72 15.17
C ILE A 127 -10.07 -5.07 16.11
N ALA A 128 -9.81 -4.22 17.11
CA ALA A 128 -8.74 -4.44 18.08
C ALA A 128 -8.93 -5.78 18.83
N ILE A 129 -10.15 -6.08 19.29
CA ILE A 129 -10.49 -7.33 19.96
C ILE A 129 -10.26 -8.54 19.03
N ALA A 130 -10.79 -8.51 17.81
CA ALA A 130 -10.67 -9.61 16.86
C ALA A 130 -9.20 -9.88 16.50
N TRP A 131 -8.41 -8.82 16.36
CA TRP A 131 -6.98 -8.91 16.06
C TRP A 131 -6.13 -9.12 17.32
N LYS A 132 -6.74 -9.24 18.50
CA LYS A 132 -6.10 -9.49 19.79
C LYS A 132 -5.05 -8.41 20.14
N ILE A 133 -5.35 -7.17 19.77
CA ILE A 133 -4.51 -6.00 20.00
C ILE A 133 -5.12 -5.17 21.14
N GLY A 134 -4.29 -4.62 22.02
CA GLY A 134 -4.71 -3.74 23.12
C GLY A 134 -4.51 -4.32 24.53
N LYS A 135 -4.26 -5.63 24.67
CA LYS A 135 -3.80 -6.26 25.92
C LYS A 135 -2.90 -7.46 25.61
N LEU A 136 -1.69 -7.17 25.13
CA LEU A 136 -0.66 -8.20 25.04
C LEU A 136 -0.48 -8.89 26.41
N PRO A 137 -0.39 -10.23 26.47
CA PRO A 137 0.07 -10.94 27.64
C PRO A 137 1.39 -10.40 28.15
N THR A 138 1.61 -10.49 29.46
CA THR A 138 2.80 -9.95 30.13
C THR A 138 4.09 -10.49 29.51
N GLU A 139 4.15 -11.79 29.19
CA GLU A 139 5.29 -12.41 28.51
C GLU A 139 5.57 -11.80 27.13
N GLN A 140 4.52 -11.50 26.34
CA GLN A 140 4.67 -10.88 25.02
C GLN A 140 5.09 -9.42 25.11
N LYS A 141 4.66 -8.70 26.16
CA LYS A 141 5.19 -7.37 26.47
C LYS A 141 6.68 -7.43 26.81
N PHE A 142 7.09 -8.36 27.68
CA PHE A 142 8.51 -8.57 28.00
C PHE A 142 9.34 -8.96 26.76
N ALA A 143 8.79 -9.80 25.88
CA ALA A 143 9.43 -10.16 24.62
C ALA A 143 9.68 -8.95 23.73
N LEU A 144 8.69 -8.08 23.61
CA LEU A 144 8.75 -6.82 22.87
C LEU A 144 9.80 -5.88 23.49
N TYR A 145 9.82 -5.74 24.82
CA TYR A 145 10.86 -4.97 25.52
C TYR A 145 12.25 -5.56 25.32
N GLY A 146 12.39 -6.89 25.36
CA GLY A 146 13.66 -7.56 25.12
C GLY A 146 14.16 -7.35 23.69
N TYR A 147 13.26 -7.40 22.71
CA TYR A 147 13.57 -7.07 21.31
C TYR A 147 14.01 -5.61 21.18
N MET A 148 13.22 -4.66 21.69
CA MET A 148 13.55 -3.23 21.68
C MET A 148 14.87 -2.96 22.40
N GLY A 149 15.09 -3.57 23.56
CA GLY A 149 16.35 -3.50 24.29
C GLY A 149 17.53 -3.92 23.42
N ARG A 150 17.51 -5.12 22.84
CA ARG A 150 18.62 -5.57 21.98
C ARG A 150 18.80 -4.74 20.72
N LYS A 151 17.71 -4.42 20.02
CA LYS A 151 17.79 -3.70 18.74
C LYS A 151 18.13 -2.24 18.92
N PHE A 152 17.63 -1.59 19.96
CA PHE A 152 17.80 -0.16 20.16
C PHE A 152 19.03 0.14 21.04
N GLN A 153 19.41 -0.72 21.98
CA GLN A 153 20.64 -0.52 22.78
C GLN A 153 21.93 -0.70 21.99
N LYS A 154 21.92 -1.43 20.85
CA LYS A 154 23.09 -1.52 19.98
C LYS A 154 23.63 -0.14 19.56
N ASN A 155 22.79 0.89 19.61
CA ASN A 155 23.10 2.27 19.25
C ASN A 155 23.20 3.22 20.46
N ASN A 156 23.37 2.71 21.69
CA ASN A 156 23.43 3.51 22.93
C ASN A 156 22.19 4.43 23.12
N PHE A 157 21.02 3.96 22.70
CA PHE A 157 19.93 4.83 22.27
C PHE A 157 18.81 5.03 23.29
N ASP A 158 18.33 6.27 23.36
CA ASP A 158 17.13 6.73 24.07
C ASP A 158 16.03 7.02 23.03
N ILE A 159 14.97 6.20 23.00
CA ILE A 159 13.84 6.35 22.07
C ILE A 159 13.26 7.75 22.25
N LYS A 160 13.20 8.52 21.16
CA LYS A 160 12.69 9.88 21.22
C LYS A 160 11.17 9.89 21.35
N PRO A 161 10.56 10.95 21.93
CA PRO A 161 9.11 11.05 22.09
C PRO A 161 8.31 10.96 20.77
N ASN A 162 8.93 11.32 19.64
CA ASN A 162 8.32 11.23 18.32
C ASN A 162 8.93 10.07 17.56
N ILE A 163 8.08 9.23 16.96
CA ILE A 163 8.51 8.10 16.16
C ILE A 163 7.88 8.20 14.76
N VAL A 164 8.70 8.04 13.73
CA VAL A 164 8.25 7.96 12.34
C VAL A 164 8.55 6.58 11.81
N VAL A 165 7.51 5.82 11.47
CA VAL A 165 7.65 4.50 10.86
C VAL A 165 7.55 4.64 9.34
N LEU A 166 8.67 4.45 8.65
CA LEU A 166 8.76 4.49 7.20
C LEU A 166 8.62 3.08 6.62
N TRP A 167 7.54 2.86 5.88
CA TRP A 167 7.19 1.56 5.30
C TRP A 167 7.73 1.41 3.88
N SER A 168 8.66 0.47 3.74
CA SER A 168 9.09 -0.07 2.46
C SER A 168 8.07 -1.07 1.93
N ARG A 169 7.73 -0.93 0.65
CA ARG A 169 6.88 -1.86 -0.08
C ARG A 169 7.55 -2.23 -1.41
N GLN A 170 7.61 -3.52 -1.72
CA GLN A 170 8.18 -4.07 -2.95
C GLN A 170 7.27 -5.20 -3.49
N SER A 171 6.49 -4.91 -4.53
CA SER A 171 5.58 -5.86 -5.18
C SER A 171 6.29 -7.02 -5.90
N GLY A 172 7.59 -6.84 -6.21
CA GLY A 172 8.36 -7.69 -7.10
C GLY A 172 8.78 -9.08 -6.60
N LYS A 173 8.43 -9.52 -5.39
CA LYS A 173 8.76 -10.91 -4.95
C LYS A 173 7.79 -11.97 -5.46
N ARG A 174 6.54 -11.61 -5.83
CA ARG A 174 5.47 -12.58 -6.19
C ARG A 174 4.45 -12.06 -7.23
N GLY A 175 4.86 -11.17 -8.14
CA GLY A 175 3.97 -10.62 -9.17
C GLY A 175 2.82 -9.76 -8.59
N GLY A 176 3.12 -8.83 -7.70
CA GLY A 176 2.10 -7.93 -7.15
C GLY A 176 1.46 -7.04 -8.24
N ALA A 177 0.14 -6.86 -8.17
CA ALA A 177 -0.67 -6.19 -9.19
C ALA A 177 -0.48 -4.66 -9.27
N HIS A 178 0.36 -4.08 -8.41
CA HIS A 178 0.48 -2.63 -8.24
C HIS A 178 1.95 -2.19 -8.03
N PRO A 179 2.82 -2.38 -9.04
CA PRO A 179 4.21 -1.89 -8.98
C PRO A 179 4.31 -0.36 -8.92
N GLU A 180 3.27 0.37 -9.34
CA GLU A 180 3.16 1.83 -9.15
C GLU A 180 3.13 2.26 -7.68
N LEU A 181 2.83 1.33 -6.77
CA LEU A 181 2.82 1.57 -5.33
C LEU A 181 4.06 1.01 -4.63
N ASP A 182 5.12 0.68 -5.37
CA ASP A 182 6.38 0.26 -4.77
C ASP A 182 7.17 1.48 -4.29
N SER A 183 7.74 1.34 -3.10
CA SER A 183 8.66 2.31 -2.54
C SER A 183 10.02 2.23 -3.27
N SER A 184 10.81 3.29 -3.18
CA SER A 184 12.24 3.24 -3.50
C SER A 184 13.06 3.40 -2.22
N TYR A 185 14.14 2.63 -2.10
CA TYR A 185 15.07 2.79 -0.98
C TYR A 185 15.67 4.19 -0.95
N ALA A 186 15.92 4.82 -2.11
CA ALA A 186 16.38 6.20 -2.16
C ALA A 186 15.33 7.16 -1.57
N GLY A 187 14.06 6.99 -1.90
CA GLY A 187 12.96 7.80 -1.35
C GLY A 187 12.81 7.62 0.17
N ILE A 188 12.92 6.39 0.67
CA ILE A 188 12.90 6.11 2.12
C ILE A 188 14.06 6.82 2.82
N ARG A 189 15.27 6.78 2.24
CA ARG A 189 16.46 7.46 2.79
C ARG A 189 16.28 8.98 2.83
N GLN A 190 15.70 9.56 1.77
CA GLN A 190 15.39 10.99 1.72
C GLN A 190 14.40 11.38 2.81
N LEU A 191 13.31 10.61 2.99
CA LEU A 191 12.34 10.85 4.06
C LEU A 191 12.98 10.74 5.45
N ALA A 192 13.77 9.69 5.70
CA ALA A 192 14.45 9.51 6.98
C ALA A 192 15.34 10.71 7.32
N ARG A 193 16.18 11.14 6.37
CA ARG A 193 17.04 12.32 6.52
C ARG A 193 16.24 13.60 6.75
N ALA A 194 15.14 13.79 6.03
CA ALA A 194 14.28 14.96 6.19
C ALA A 194 13.66 15.03 7.59
N PHE A 195 13.18 13.90 8.13
CA PHE A 195 12.65 13.85 9.49
C PHE A 195 13.72 14.13 10.54
N MET A 196 14.91 13.55 10.41
CA MET A 196 16.02 13.85 11.33
C MET A 196 16.47 15.31 11.27
N ALA A 197 16.49 15.91 10.07
CA ALA A 197 16.86 17.30 9.87
C ALA A 197 15.79 18.30 10.35
N TYR A 198 14.59 17.83 10.70
CA TYR A 198 13.48 18.70 11.08
C TYR A 198 13.69 19.43 12.42
N GLY A 199 14.72 19.06 13.18
CA GLY A 199 15.10 19.76 14.42
C GLY A 199 14.25 19.40 15.63
N LYS A 200 13.36 18.40 15.52
CA LYS A 200 12.71 17.77 16.67
C LYS A 200 13.36 16.43 17.01
N PRO A 201 13.41 16.04 18.29
CA PRO A 201 13.80 14.69 18.67
C PRO A 201 12.85 13.67 18.04
N VAL A 202 13.37 12.88 17.11
CA VAL A 202 12.62 11.88 16.36
C VAL A 202 13.42 10.60 16.24
N THR A 203 12.75 9.46 16.37
CA THR A 203 13.29 8.15 16.02
C THR A 203 12.64 7.68 14.74
N VAL A 204 13.43 7.32 13.73
CA VAL A 204 12.92 6.83 12.44
C VAL A 204 13.03 5.31 12.41
N LEU A 205 11.89 4.62 12.34
CA LEU A 205 11.84 3.16 12.18
C LEU A 205 11.64 2.79 10.72
N LEU A 206 12.55 2.00 10.14
CA LEU A 206 12.42 1.46 8.79
C LEU A 206 11.75 0.10 8.85
N ALA A 207 10.60 -0.03 8.20
CA ALA A 207 9.74 -1.20 8.27
C ALA A 207 9.38 -1.74 6.88
N GLY A 208 8.86 -2.97 6.82
CA GLY A 208 8.34 -3.57 5.59
C GLY A 208 9.39 -4.31 4.78
N ASP A 209 9.29 -4.24 3.46
CA ASP A 209 10.08 -5.09 2.56
C ASP A 209 11.56 -4.70 2.50
N GLU A 210 12.42 -5.63 2.91
CA GLU A 210 13.88 -5.55 2.82
C GLU A 210 14.44 -6.43 1.68
N ARG A 211 15.50 -5.94 1.02
CA ARG A 211 16.28 -6.62 0.00
C ARG A 211 17.75 -6.25 0.15
N ASN A 212 18.59 -7.27 0.33
CA ASN A 212 20.05 -7.14 0.43
C ASN A 212 20.45 -6.11 1.49
N ASP A 213 19.78 -6.16 2.66
CA ASP A 213 20.07 -5.31 3.82
C ASP A 213 20.10 -3.80 3.55
N LYS A 214 19.42 -3.29 2.53
CA LYS A 214 19.51 -1.88 2.12
C LYS A 214 18.97 -0.88 3.15
N LEU A 215 17.96 -1.26 3.95
CA LEU A 215 17.47 -0.45 5.06
C LEU A 215 18.41 -0.57 6.26
N ASN A 216 18.85 -1.80 6.58
CA ASN A 216 19.84 -2.06 7.63
C ASN A 216 21.15 -1.30 7.39
N ASP A 217 21.74 -1.39 6.21
CA ASP A 217 22.97 -0.69 5.81
C ASP A 217 22.81 0.82 5.94
N PHE A 218 21.64 1.35 5.59
CA PHE A 218 21.36 2.77 5.73
C PHE A 218 21.27 3.20 7.20
N ALA A 219 20.57 2.43 8.04
CA ALA A 219 20.47 2.68 9.47
C ALA A 219 21.84 2.63 10.19
N ASN A 220 22.82 1.90 9.63
CA ASN A 220 24.18 1.81 10.19
C ASN A 220 25.16 2.86 9.64
N LEU A 221 24.73 3.80 8.79
CA LEU A 221 25.62 4.86 8.29
C LEU A 221 25.95 5.87 9.40
N PRO A 222 27.15 6.48 9.38
CA PRO A 222 27.50 7.56 10.31
C PRO A 222 26.47 8.70 10.29
N GLY A 223 26.05 9.14 11.47
CA GLY A 223 25.05 10.22 11.64
C GLY A 223 23.60 9.79 11.43
N MET A 224 23.32 8.48 11.37
CA MET A 224 21.97 7.92 11.34
C MET A 224 21.60 7.26 12.67
N ASP A 225 22.13 7.75 13.79
CA ASP A 225 22.00 7.12 15.12
C ASP A 225 20.53 6.98 15.57
N ASP A 226 19.67 7.91 15.15
CA ASP A 226 18.22 7.89 15.40
C ASP A 226 17.40 7.09 14.36
N VAL A 227 18.06 6.40 13.41
CA VAL A 227 17.41 5.54 12.41
C VAL A 227 17.60 4.08 12.77
N ILE A 228 16.50 3.35 12.88
CA ILE A 228 16.51 1.94 13.27
C ILE A 228 15.75 1.13 12.23
N SER A 229 16.40 0.10 11.70
CA SER A 229 15.70 -0.86 10.86
C SER A 229 15.07 -1.96 11.72
N VAL A 230 13.75 -2.12 11.57
CA VAL A 230 12.94 -3.19 12.19
C VAL A 230 12.40 -4.16 11.13
N SER A 231 12.96 -4.11 9.92
CA SER A 231 12.57 -4.98 8.80
C SER A 231 13.01 -6.43 8.97
N ASP A 232 13.70 -6.78 10.04
CA ASP A 232 14.12 -8.14 10.39
C ASP A 232 13.52 -8.63 11.71
N MET A 233 12.60 -7.86 12.30
CA MET A 233 12.00 -8.14 13.61
C MET A 233 11.46 -9.57 13.73
N TRP A 234 10.84 -10.09 12.67
CA TRP A 234 10.27 -11.43 12.64
C TRP A 234 11.31 -12.56 12.53
N GLU A 235 12.57 -12.23 12.27
CA GLU A 235 13.66 -13.19 12.30
C GLU A 235 14.33 -13.29 13.68
N ASP A 236 14.05 -12.34 14.60
CA ASP A 236 14.58 -12.34 15.96
C ASP A 236 14.12 -13.60 16.75
N PRO A 237 15.04 -14.29 17.46
CA PRO A 237 14.70 -15.52 18.19
C PRO A 237 13.64 -15.33 19.28
N VAL A 238 13.72 -14.25 20.06
CA VAL A 238 12.75 -13.97 21.13
C VAL A 238 11.40 -13.64 20.53
N TRP A 239 11.39 -12.91 19.42
CA TRP A 239 10.16 -12.67 18.67
C TRP A 239 9.53 -13.97 18.18
N LYS A 240 10.31 -14.85 17.54
CA LYS A 240 9.85 -16.15 17.05
C LYS A 240 9.30 -17.04 18.16
N GLU A 241 9.95 -17.07 19.31
CA GLU A 241 9.53 -17.87 20.46
C GLU A 241 8.16 -17.41 20.99
N GLN A 242 7.95 -16.11 21.10
CA GLN A 242 6.80 -15.53 21.82
C GLN A 242 5.59 -15.27 20.93
N PHE A 243 5.84 -15.03 19.64
CA PHE A 243 4.80 -14.74 18.64
C PHE A 243 4.64 -15.85 17.59
N GLY A 244 5.53 -16.85 17.58
CA GLY A 244 5.42 -18.04 16.74
C GLY A 244 5.21 -17.74 15.27
N SER A 245 4.18 -18.35 14.69
CA SER A 245 3.80 -18.17 13.28
C SER A 245 2.88 -16.96 13.03
N ALA A 246 2.39 -16.30 14.10
CA ALA A 246 1.48 -15.15 14.08
C ALA A 246 2.22 -13.84 13.80
N LYS A 247 2.98 -13.83 12.71
CA LYS A 247 3.91 -12.74 12.36
C LYS A 247 3.21 -11.39 12.20
N PHE A 248 1.93 -11.40 11.80
CA PHE A 248 1.21 -10.19 11.45
C PHE A 248 0.54 -9.52 12.66
N LEU A 249 -0.12 -10.28 13.53
CA LEU A 249 -0.70 -9.72 14.76
C LEU A 249 0.37 -9.20 15.71
N ALA A 250 1.49 -9.91 15.81
CA ALA A 250 2.63 -9.47 16.61
C ALA A 250 3.16 -8.12 16.13
N GLN A 251 3.25 -7.94 14.81
CA GLN A 251 3.67 -6.68 14.20
C GLN A 251 2.72 -5.53 14.56
N PHE A 252 1.41 -5.78 14.52
CA PHE A 252 0.42 -4.79 14.94
C PHE A 252 0.51 -4.43 16.40
N ALA A 253 0.69 -5.41 17.26
CA ALA A 253 0.81 -5.19 18.69
C ALA A 253 2.06 -4.38 19.02
N PHE A 254 3.17 -4.59 18.28
CA PHE A 254 4.36 -3.77 18.39
C PHE A 254 4.11 -2.30 18.06
N TYR A 255 3.51 -2.02 16.89
CA TYR A 255 3.23 -0.63 16.52
C TYR A 255 2.16 0.01 17.39
N LYS A 256 1.15 -0.76 17.83
CA LYS A 256 0.12 -0.26 18.75
C LYS A 256 0.73 0.13 20.09
N TYR A 257 1.60 -0.70 20.64
CA TYR A 257 2.34 -0.39 21.87
C TYR A 257 3.13 0.92 21.71
N LEU A 258 3.91 1.05 20.62
CA LEU A 258 4.63 2.29 20.36
C LEU A 258 3.68 3.49 20.28
N ALA A 259 2.51 3.34 19.64
CA ALA A 259 1.54 4.42 19.48
C ALA A 259 0.78 4.78 20.77
N GLU A 260 0.77 3.89 21.77
CA GLU A 260 0.21 4.15 23.10
C GLU A 260 1.21 4.92 23.99
N GLU A 261 2.51 4.65 23.83
CA GLU A 261 3.57 5.24 24.67
C GLU A 261 4.24 6.48 24.04
N TYR A 262 4.26 6.58 22.71
CA TYR A 262 4.97 7.60 21.95
C TYR A 262 4.07 8.27 20.90
N ASN A 263 4.49 9.43 20.39
CA ASN A 263 3.83 10.07 19.25
C ASN A 263 4.30 9.40 17.95
N VAL A 264 3.61 8.34 17.54
CA VAL A 264 3.92 7.57 16.33
C VAL A 264 3.13 8.07 15.13
N ILE A 265 3.82 8.24 13.99
CA ILE A 265 3.20 8.34 12.68
C ILE A 265 3.74 7.26 11.74
N HIS A 266 2.87 6.72 10.90
CA HIS A 266 3.25 5.76 9.87
C HIS A 266 3.19 6.42 8.49
N ILE A 267 4.23 6.23 7.68
CA ILE A 267 4.32 6.80 6.34
C ILE A 267 4.86 5.76 5.36
N GLY A 268 4.27 5.67 4.18
CA GLY A 268 4.82 4.87 3.09
C GLY A 268 3.91 4.87 1.88
N MET A 269 4.28 4.16 0.82
CA MET A 269 3.37 3.98 -0.33
C MET A 269 2.09 3.28 0.12
N ARG A 270 0.94 3.67 -0.45
CA ARG A 270 -0.37 3.07 -0.15
C ARG A 270 -0.28 1.54 -0.11
N SER A 271 -0.69 0.92 0.99
CA SER A 271 -0.61 -0.52 1.18
C SER A 271 -1.61 -1.00 2.23
N GLY A 272 -2.01 -2.27 2.14
CA GLY A 272 -2.92 -2.88 3.12
C GLY A 272 -2.35 -2.89 4.55
N MET A 273 -1.01 -2.93 4.70
CA MET A 273 -0.36 -2.82 6.01
C MET A 273 -0.60 -1.44 6.62
N LEU A 274 -0.42 -0.36 5.85
CA LEU A 274 -0.72 0.99 6.31
C LEU A 274 -2.22 1.18 6.59
N GLU A 275 -3.09 0.62 5.75
CA GLU A 275 -4.54 0.63 6.01
C GLU A 275 -4.85 -0.01 7.37
N SER A 276 -4.17 -1.09 7.71
CA SER A 276 -4.34 -1.77 8.99
C SER A 276 -3.87 -0.95 10.18
N MET A 277 -2.76 -0.19 10.04
CA MET A 277 -2.32 0.71 11.11
C MET A 277 -3.38 1.77 11.40
N ALA A 278 -3.95 2.35 10.34
CA ALA A 278 -5.03 3.34 10.48
C ALA A 278 -6.30 2.75 11.11
N LEU A 279 -6.68 1.52 10.72
CA LEU A 279 -7.82 0.80 11.31
C LEU A 279 -7.63 0.44 12.79
N LEU A 280 -6.42 0.54 13.32
CA LEU A 280 -6.10 0.39 14.75
C LEU A 280 -5.98 1.75 15.47
N GLY A 281 -6.40 2.83 14.79
CA GLY A 281 -6.38 4.20 15.30
C GLY A 281 -4.99 4.85 15.28
N MET A 282 -4.00 4.27 14.59
CA MET A 282 -2.66 4.86 14.50
C MET A 282 -2.62 5.90 13.39
N LYS A 283 -1.98 7.05 13.65
CA LYS A 283 -1.83 8.14 12.69
C LYS A 283 -1.04 7.66 11.48
N THR A 284 -1.68 7.64 10.32
CA THR A 284 -1.10 7.05 9.12
C THR A 284 -1.26 7.96 7.92
N PHE A 285 -0.17 8.12 7.19
CA PHE A 285 -0.11 8.83 5.93
C PHE A 285 0.32 7.87 4.83
N TYR A 286 -0.34 7.93 3.68
CA TYR A 286 0.06 7.14 2.53
C TYR A 286 0.45 8.02 1.36
N LEU A 287 1.55 7.64 0.71
CA LEU A 287 2.03 8.25 -0.52
C LEU A 287 1.32 7.61 -1.72
N GLU A 288 0.90 8.45 -2.66
CA GLU A 288 0.28 8.00 -3.89
C GLU A 288 0.53 9.01 -5.02
N GLY A 289 0.83 8.54 -6.23
CA GLY A 289 1.01 9.40 -7.41
C GLY A 289 -0.24 10.22 -7.71
N ALA A 290 -0.08 11.43 -8.26
CA ALA A 290 -1.20 12.31 -8.60
C ALA A 290 -2.23 11.66 -9.53
N GLY A 291 -1.77 10.83 -10.47
CA GLY A 291 -2.60 10.12 -11.47
C GLY A 291 -3.21 8.78 -11.00
N SER A 292 -3.13 8.43 -9.73
CA SER A 292 -3.67 7.16 -9.22
C SER A 292 -5.22 7.15 -9.24
N GLY A 293 -5.80 6.43 -10.22
CA GLY A 293 -7.25 6.28 -10.38
C GLY A 293 -8.00 5.54 -9.25
N SER A 294 -7.36 5.27 -8.11
CA SER A 294 -7.96 4.59 -6.95
C SER A 294 -8.00 5.46 -5.70
N SER A 295 -7.66 6.75 -5.84
CA SER A 295 -7.68 7.76 -4.78
C SER A 295 -9.06 7.95 -4.15
N GLY A 296 -10.14 7.90 -4.94
CA GLY A 296 -11.51 8.10 -4.43
C GLY A 296 -11.91 7.11 -3.34
N ARG A 297 -11.42 5.86 -3.41
CA ARG A 297 -11.75 4.83 -2.43
C ARG A 297 -11.11 5.11 -1.07
N MET A 298 -9.82 5.44 -1.05
CA MET A 298 -9.10 5.66 0.21
C MET A 298 -9.35 7.03 0.83
N VAL A 299 -9.76 8.01 0.03
CA VAL A 299 -10.31 9.27 0.55
C VAL A 299 -11.56 9.01 1.42
N GLY A 300 -12.33 7.95 1.13
CA GLY A 300 -13.46 7.54 1.96
C GLY A 300 -13.07 7.21 3.41
N PHE A 301 -11.90 6.63 3.65
CA PHE A 301 -11.42 6.35 5.02
C PHE A 301 -11.16 7.64 5.80
N SER A 302 -10.42 8.58 5.22
CA SER A 302 -10.16 9.87 5.87
C SER A 302 -11.44 10.66 6.13
N LYS A 303 -12.40 10.65 5.19
CA LYS A 303 -13.72 11.29 5.39
C LYS A 303 -14.53 10.63 6.50
N ALA A 304 -14.40 9.31 6.65
CA ALA A 304 -15.03 8.54 7.72
C ALA A 304 -14.39 8.73 9.10
N GLY A 305 -13.35 9.57 9.22
CA GLY A 305 -12.62 9.79 10.47
C GLY A 305 -11.55 8.73 10.78
N ILE A 306 -11.26 7.82 9.85
CA ILE A 306 -10.12 6.91 9.96
C ILE A 306 -8.83 7.70 9.70
N THR A 307 -7.81 7.51 10.54
CA THR A 307 -6.52 8.22 10.49
C THR A 307 -5.62 7.77 9.33
N TYR A 308 -6.13 7.87 8.10
CA TYR A 308 -5.48 7.42 6.87
C TYR A 308 -5.43 8.53 5.80
N SER A 309 -4.48 9.44 5.95
CA SER A 309 -4.39 10.67 5.15
C SER A 309 -3.51 10.47 3.91
N ARG A 310 -3.93 11.04 2.78
CA ARG A 310 -3.19 10.97 1.51
C ARG A 310 -2.13 12.06 1.44
N ILE A 311 -0.93 11.69 1.00
CA ILE A 311 0.10 12.60 0.52
C ILE A 311 0.30 12.31 -0.97
N VAL A 312 0.07 13.32 -1.80
CA VAL A 312 0.24 13.21 -3.24
C VAL A 312 1.71 13.42 -3.59
N ILE A 313 2.28 12.49 -4.36
CA ILE A 313 3.63 12.63 -4.92
C ILE A 313 3.55 12.82 -6.43
N GLY A 314 4.54 13.51 -7.00
CA GLY A 314 4.56 13.83 -8.43
C GLY A 314 4.61 12.58 -9.33
N GLU A 315 5.41 11.59 -8.95
CA GLU A 315 5.58 10.34 -9.67
C GLU A 315 5.87 9.18 -8.71
N ALA A 316 5.59 7.95 -9.13
CA ALA A 316 5.99 6.75 -8.38
C ALA A 316 7.51 6.74 -8.16
N PRO A 317 8.00 6.40 -6.95
CA PRO A 317 9.41 6.56 -6.62
C PRO A 317 10.30 5.45 -7.20
N GLY A 318 9.70 4.33 -7.65
CA GLY A 318 10.41 3.23 -8.30
C GLY A 318 10.32 3.29 -9.83
N ILE A 319 11.39 2.91 -10.54
CA ILE A 319 11.42 2.87 -12.02
C ILE A 319 10.27 2.04 -12.58
N THR A 320 10.03 0.84 -12.05
CA THR A 320 8.91 -0.01 -12.46
C THR A 320 7.56 0.66 -12.22
N GLY A 321 7.44 1.42 -11.13
CA GLY A 321 6.24 2.18 -10.84
C GLY A 321 5.99 3.29 -11.84
N ARG A 322 7.04 4.06 -12.18
CA ARG A 322 6.96 5.11 -13.22
C ARG A 322 6.59 4.53 -14.58
N ILE A 323 7.17 3.40 -14.96
CA ILE A 323 6.80 2.69 -16.19
C ILE A 323 5.33 2.25 -16.14
N SER A 324 4.84 1.77 -14.99
CA SER A 324 3.43 1.36 -14.79
C SER A 324 2.47 2.56 -14.89
N GLU A 325 2.83 3.70 -14.30
CA GLU A 325 2.05 4.95 -14.39
C GLU A 325 2.05 5.50 -15.83
N GLN A 326 3.21 5.47 -16.49
CA GLN A 326 3.34 5.88 -17.88
C GLN A 326 2.54 4.96 -18.82
N ARG A 327 2.43 3.65 -18.55
CA ARG A 327 1.55 2.74 -19.31
C ARG A 327 0.08 3.15 -19.33
N LYS A 328 -0.40 3.88 -18.30
CA LYS A 328 -1.77 4.44 -18.30
C LYS A 328 -1.89 5.73 -19.11
N LEU A 329 -0.78 6.43 -19.37
CA LEU A 329 -0.71 7.64 -20.18
C LEU A 329 -0.50 7.36 -21.68
N TYR A 330 -0.29 6.10 -22.07
CA TYR A 330 -0.15 5.70 -23.46
C TYR A 330 -1.38 4.91 -23.92
N THR A 331 -2.47 5.61 -24.23
CA THR A 331 -3.32 5.10 -25.32
C THR A 331 -2.48 5.16 -26.61
N SER A 332 -2.77 4.29 -27.58
CA SER A 332 -2.11 4.35 -28.89
C SER A 332 -2.20 5.75 -29.51
N GLU A 333 -3.31 6.48 -29.28
CA GLU A 333 -3.48 7.87 -29.72
C GLU A 333 -2.51 8.84 -29.04
N VAL A 334 -2.41 8.85 -27.71
CA VAL A 334 -1.51 9.79 -27.00
C VAL A 334 -0.04 9.47 -27.28
N LEU A 335 0.30 8.18 -27.46
CA LEU A 335 1.63 7.77 -27.88
C LEU A 335 1.94 8.27 -29.30
N ASN A 336 1.00 8.14 -30.24
CA ASN A 336 1.17 8.61 -31.61
C ASN A 336 1.27 10.14 -31.67
N GLU A 337 0.42 10.88 -30.94
CA GLU A 337 0.52 12.34 -30.86
C GLU A 337 1.88 12.81 -30.35
N ARG A 338 2.44 12.13 -29.34
CA ARG A 338 3.77 12.45 -28.79
C ARG A 338 4.89 12.09 -29.75
N ILE A 339 4.78 10.96 -30.44
CA ILE A 339 5.71 10.58 -31.50
C ILE A 339 5.68 11.65 -32.61
N ASP A 340 4.50 12.12 -33.00
CA ASP A 340 4.33 13.13 -34.04
C ASP A 340 4.86 14.50 -33.62
N GLN A 341 4.64 14.91 -32.37
CA GLN A 341 5.22 16.16 -31.84
C GLN A 341 6.75 16.10 -31.81
N ARG A 342 7.32 14.97 -31.40
CA ARG A 342 8.78 14.81 -31.29
C ARG A 342 9.44 14.64 -32.66
N ALA A 343 8.78 13.94 -33.58
CA ALA A 343 9.18 13.86 -34.98
C ALA A 343 9.25 15.25 -35.62
N ARG A 344 8.29 16.15 -35.33
CA ARG A 344 8.33 17.56 -35.76
C ARG A 344 9.54 18.32 -35.19
N VAL A 345 9.88 18.12 -33.92
CA VAL A 345 11.10 18.74 -33.34
C VAL A 345 12.37 18.25 -34.03
N HIS A 346 12.42 16.99 -34.46
CA HIS A 346 13.53 16.48 -35.26
C HIS A 346 13.52 17.01 -36.70
N TRP A 347 12.33 17.20 -37.27
CA TRP A 347 12.13 17.78 -38.60
C TRP A 347 12.60 19.23 -38.68
N ASP A 348 12.25 20.04 -37.67
CA ASP A 348 12.57 21.47 -37.61
C ASP A 348 14.04 21.74 -37.26
N ARG A 349 14.80 20.72 -36.85
CA ARG A 349 16.26 20.81 -36.72
C ARG A 349 16.87 20.58 -38.11
N ASN A 350 17.27 21.68 -38.76
CA ASN A 350 17.83 21.76 -40.13
C ASN A 350 18.71 20.58 -40.58
N GLY A 351 19.46 19.93 -39.70
CA GLY A 351 20.28 18.75 -40.04
C GLY A 351 19.51 17.52 -40.52
N PHE A 352 18.22 17.34 -40.21
CA PHE A 352 17.45 16.18 -40.65
C PHE A 352 16.95 16.31 -42.10
N TRP A 353 16.53 17.52 -42.46
CA TRP A 353 16.20 17.89 -43.84
C TRP A 353 17.41 17.79 -44.77
N ASP A 354 18.57 18.27 -44.31
CA ASP A 354 19.82 18.24 -45.09
C ASP A 354 20.34 16.81 -45.34
N LEU A 355 20.06 15.88 -44.43
CA LEU A 355 20.54 14.49 -44.52
C LEU A 355 19.61 13.56 -45.32
N PHE A 356 18.30 13.82 -45.34
CA PHE A 356 17.32 12.89 -45.91
C PHE A 356 16.38 13.50 -46.97
N GLY A 357 16.39 14.84 -47.16
CA GLY A 357 15.54 15.55 -48.14
C GLY A 357 14.05 15.57 -47.77
N ASP A 358 13.21 16.18 -48.62
CA ASP A 358 11.75 16.17 -48.47
C ASP A 358 11.16 14.89 -49.07
N SER A 359 11.00 13.86 -48.25
CA SER A 359 10.40 12.62 -48.72
C SER A 359 9.67 11.88 -47.59
N ASP A 360 8.74 11.00 -47.96
CA ASP A 360 8.08 10.07 -47.02
C ASP A 360 9.10 9.24 -46.20
N SER A 361 10.31 9.04 -46.75
CA SER A 361 11.41 8.34 -46.09
C SER A 361 11.98 9.14 -44.92
N SER A 362 12.02 10.47 -45.03
CA SER A 362 12.44 11.38 -43.96
C SER A 362 11.44 11.39 -42.81
N ASN A 363 10.13 11.35 -43.13
CA ASN A 363 9.09 11.35 -42.11
C ASN A 363 9.12 10.04 -41.30
N TRP A 364 9.29 8.92 -42.01
CA TRP A 364 9.49 7.62 -41.38
C TRP A 364 10.75 7.58 -40.50
N ALA A 365 11.85 8.19 -40.95
CA ALA A 365 13.09 8.27 -40.18
C ALA A 365 12.92 9.14 -38.92
N ALA A 366 12.27 10.30 -39.03
CA ALA A 366 12.00 11.18 -37.88
C ALA A 366 11.09 10.52 -36.84
N VAL A 367 10.04 9.82 -37.29
CA VAL A 367 9.15 9.01 -36.42
C VAL A 367 9.90 7.87 -35.74
N SER A 368 10.82 7.20 -36.46
CA SER A 368 11.62 6.10 -35.91
C SER A 368 12.64 6.60 -34.88
N TYR A 369 13.26 7.76 -35.12
CA TYR A 369 14.13 8.42 -34.14
C TYR A 369 13.36 8.92 -32.92
N ALA A 370 12.18 9.52 -33.11
CA ALA A 370 11.30 9.92 -32.02
C ALA A 370 10.88 8.74 -31.13
N LYS A 371 10.59 7.58 -31.74
CA LYS A 371 10.31 6.32 -31.01
C LYS A 371 11.52 5.85 -30.21
N ALA A 372 12.72 5.88 -30.80
CA ALA A 372 13.94 5.49 -30.10
C ALA A 372 14.30 6.44 -28.94
N ASP A 373 14.12 7.76 -29.13
CA ASP A 373 14.35 8.81 -28.13
C ASP A 373 13.39 8.68 -26.93
N LEU A 374 12.10 8.43 -27.19
CA LEU A 374 11.09 8.18 -26.15
C LEU A 374 11.36 6.90 -25.34
N LEU A 375 12.05 5.91 -25.92
CA LEU A 375 12.42 4.65 -25.27
C LEU A 375 13.74 4.73 -24.47
N GLY A 376 14.46 5.86 -24.52
CA GLY A 376 15.83 6.04 -24.00
C GLY A 376 16.07 7.17 -22.98
N SER A 377 15.05 7.57 -22.20
CA SER A 377 15.01 8.51 -21.04
C SER A 377 16.29 9.33 -20.71
N PRO A 378 16.22 10.68 -20.67
CA PRO A 378 15.93 11.34 -19.39
C PRO A 378 15.17 12.70 -19.41
N ARG A 379 14.40 12.90 -18.31
CA ARG A 379 14.13 14.13 -17.52
C ARG A 379 13.12 15.23 -17.93
N ARG A 380 12.52 15.76 -16.85
CA ARG A 380 11.88 17.07 -16.59
C ARG A 380 10.53 17.33 -17.28
N ASP A 381 9.46 17.17 -16.51
CA ASP A 381 8.21 17.89 -16.76
C ASP A 381 7.80 18.68 -15.51
N SER A 382 7.45 19.95 -15.75
CA SER A 382 7.30 21.02 -14.76
C SER A 382 5.84 21.39 -14.52
N SER A 383 4.93 20.43 -14.70
CA SER A 383 3.51 20.64 -14.45
C SER A 383 3.08 19.89 -13.19
N TYR A 384 2.93 20.58 -12.06
CA TYR A 384 1.90 20.42 -11.03
C TYR A 384 2.29 21.21 -9.77
N TYR A 385 2.29 22.54 -9.88
CA TYR A 385 2.24 23.42 -8.71
C TYR A 385 0.78 23.74 -8.41
N ARG A 386 0.24 23.12 -7.36
CA ARG A 386 -1.04 23.52 -6.76
C ARG A 386 -0.80 23.87 -5.29
N THR A 387 -0.67 25.18 -5.05
CA THR A 387 -0.39 25.86 -3.78
C THR A 387 -1.55 25.80 -2.77
N ASP A 388 -2.72 25.29 -3.16
CA ASP A 388 -3.92 25.15 -2.34
C ASP A 388 -3.90 23.89 -1.43
N GLN A 389 -3.25 22.81 -1.86
CA GLN A 389 -3.18 21.55 -1.09
C GLN A 389 -2.04 21.54 -0.06
N TRP A 390 -0.97 22.28 -0.32
CA TRP A 390 0.12 22.51 0.64
C TRP A 390 -0.32 23.36 1.83
N ALA A 391 -1.34 24.20 1.65
CA ALA A 391 -1.93 25.00 2.72
C ALA A 391 -2.76 24.16 3.71
N GLU A 392 -3.41 23.08 3.26
CA GLU A 392 -4.16 22.15 4.12
C GLU A 392 -3.21 21.25 4.94
N LEU A 393 -2.15 20.70 4.33
CA LEU A 393 -1.11 19.97 5.06
C LEU A 393 -0.40 20.87 6.08
N ALA A 394 -0.17 22.15 5.75
CA ALA A 394 0.38 23.11 6.68
C ALA A 394 -0.56 23.46 7.84
N LYS A 395 -1.89 23.51 7.61
CA LYS A 395 -2.89 23.70 8.67
C LYS A 395 -2.97 22.49 9.59
N ASP A 396 -2.99 21.28 9.03
CA ASP A 396 -3.04 20.04 9.81
C ASP A 396 -1.78 19.88 10.66
N MET A 397 -0.60 20.16 10.09
CA MET A 397 0.66 20.14 10.83
C MET A 397 0.77 21.24 11.89
N ALA A 398 0.21 22.43 11.64
CA ALA A 398 0.16 23.54 12.61
C ALA A 398 -0.86 23.32 13.73
N SER A 399 -1.83 22.42 13.56
CA SER A 399 -2.77 22.02 14.61
C SER A 399 -2.17 21.02 15.63
N MET A 400 -0.98 20.48 15.35
CA MET A 400 -0.26 19.59 16.25
C MET A 400 0.48 20.41 17.32
N ARG A 401 0.34 20.03 18.61
CA ARG A 401 1.09 20.67 19.71
C ARG A 401 2.59 20.69 19.40
N GLY A 402 3.16 21.90 19.33
CA GLY A 402 4.59 22.15 19.22
C GLY A 402 5.14 22.38 17.81
N PHE A 403 4.32 22.46 16.75
CA PHE A 403 4.77 22.92 15.43
C PHE A 403 4.12 24.26 15.08
N THR A 404 4.94 25.24 14.74
CA THR A 404 4.49 26.53 14.26
C THR A 404 4.33 26.51 12.74
N LYS A 405 3.52 27.43 12.22
CA LYS A 405 3.38 27.65 10.77
C LYS A 405 4.74 27.87 10.07
N LYS A 406 5.71 28.45 10.78
CA LYS A 406 7.08 28.69 10.29
C LYS A 406 7.90 27.41 10.17
N ASP A 407 7.74 26.49 11.12
CA ASP A 407 8.45 25.19 11.11
C ASP A 407 8.02 24.37 9.89
N VAL A 408 6.74 24.43 9.57
CA VAL A 408 6.16 23.72 8.43
C VAL A 408 6.66 24.30 7.09
N THR A 409 6.72 25.62 6.96
CA THR A 409 7.31 26.28 5.77
C THR A 409 8.79 25.89 5.59
N ASN A 410 9.57 25.84 6.67
CA ASN A 410 10.99 25.50 6.58
C ASN A 410 11.25 24.05 6.14
N ILE A 411 10.39 23.07 6.51
CA ILE A 411 10.47 21.72 5.94
C ILE A 411 10.21 21.76 4.44
N PHE A 412 9.19 22.49 4.03
CA PHE A 412 8.80 22.55 2.63
C PHE A 412 9.91 23.17 1.77
N ASP A 413 10.58 24.21 2.27
CA ASP A 413 11.71 24.84 1.59
C ASP A 413 12.96 23.94 1.57
N ALA A 414 13.16 23.09 2.57
CA ALA A 414 14.28 22.14 2.62
C ALA A 414 14.07 20.92 1.72
N VAL A 415 12.83 20.44 1.58
CA VAL A 415 12.48 19.23 0.81
C VAL A 415 12.16 19.55 -0.65
N GLY A 416 11.57 20.72 -0.91
CA GLY A 416 11.16 21.15 -2.26
C GLY A 416 12.26 21.08 -3.32
N PRO A 417 13.52 21.51 -3.03
CA PRO A 417 14.64 21.37 -3.95
C PRO A 417 15.14 19.92 -4.12
N LEU A 418 15.08 19.10 -3.06
CA LEU A 418 15.54 17.71 -3.09
C LEU A 418 14.66 16.79 -3.95
N LEU A 419 13.43 17.23 -4.25
CA LEU A 419 12.50 16.57 -5.17
C LEU A 419 12.62 17.07 -6.62
N LYS A 420 13.38 18.14 -6.88
CA LYS A 420 13.59 18.70 -8.25
C LYS A 420 14.69 17.98 -9.04
N ASP A 421 15.56 17.24 -8.36
CA ASP A 421 16.69 16.50 -8.96
C ASP A 421 16.53 14.97 -8.94
N ALA A 422 15.43 14.45 -8.39
CA ALA A 422 14.95 13.09 -8.64
C ALA A 422 14.27 13.02 -10.01
#